data_AF-A0A1V5FNZ5-F1
#
_entry.id   AF-A0A1V5FNZ5-F1
#
_cell.length_a   1.000
_cell.length_b   1.000
_cell.length_c   1.000
_cell.angle_alpha   90.00
_cell.angle_beta   90.00
_cell.angle_gamma   90.00
#
_symmetry.space_group_name_H-M   'P 1'
#
loop_
_entity.id
_entity.type
_entity.pdbx_description
1 polymer ?
#
loop_
_entity_poly.entity_id
_entity_poly.type
_entity_poly.pdbx_seq_one_letter_code
_entity_poly.pdbx_strand_id
1 'polypeptide(L)' 'MDRARGDARPDSDYDVLLVLENDNSQSRKSIHHLATEFGLEYDLSIFPVVMTRAQFEKEHVRYNLFMMNVDRDGVAI' A
#
# COMPACT_ATOMS: atom_id res chain seq x y z
N MET A 1 3.67 -15.68 -4.26
CA MET A 1 2.27 -16.10 -4.07
C MET A 1 2.06 -16.33 -2.59
N ASP A 2 0.85 -16.03 -2.13
CA ASP A 2 0.30 -16.21 -0.77
C ASP A 2 0.59 -15.10 0.25
N ARG A 3 -0.28 -14.08 0.26
CA ARG A 3 -0.60 -13.25 1.43
C ARG A 3 -2.04 -13.48 1.94
N ALA A 4 -2.67 -14.58 1.51
CA ALA A 4 -4.03 -14.98 1.89
C ALA A 4 -4.08 -16.06 2.99
N ARG A 5 -2.94 -16.49 3.57
CA ARG A 5 -2.87 -17.75 4.36
C ARG A 5 -2.51 -17.63 5.85
N GLY A 6 -2.41 -16.43 6.41
CA GLY A 6 -2.40 -16.28 7.88
C GLY A 6 -1.15 -16.80 8.61
N ASP A 7 0.02 -16.74 7.98
CA ASP A 7 1.30 -17.12 8.61
C ASP A 7 2.12 -15.85 8.89
N ALA A 8 1.62 -15.02 9.82
CA ALA A 8 2.23 -13.74 10.17
C ALA A 8 3.55 -13.99 10.90
N ARG A 9 4.65 -13.93 10.16
CA ARG A 9 5.99 -13.84 10.73
C ARG A 9 6.26 -12.39 11.16
N PRO A 10 7.08 -12.16 12.20
CA PRO A 10 7.46 -10.82 12.66
C PRO A 10 8.17 -9.95 11.60
N ASP A 11 8.54 -10.51 10.44
CA ASP A 11 9.17 -9.83 9.31
C ASP A 11 8.19 -9.51 8.16
N SER A 12 6.88 -9.47 8.43
CA SER A 12 5.86 -9.32 7.38
C SER A 12 5.86 -7.91 6.78
N ASP A 13 6.21 -7.81 5.49
CA ASP A 13 6.10 -6.59 4.67
C ASP A 13 4.64 -6.29 4.29
N TYR A 14 4.05 -5.27 4.91
CA TYR A 14 2.72 -4.74 4.59
C TYR A 14 2.80 -3.74 3.44
N ASP A 15 2.36 -4.14 2.24
CA ASP A 15 2.14 -3.20 1.14
C ASP A 15 0.74 -2.57 1.26
N VAL A 16 0.67 -1.25 1.42
CA VAL A 16 -0.58 -0.50 1.62
C VAL A 16 -0.83 0.42 0.43
N LEU A 17 -1.94 0.21 -0.29
CA LEU A 17 -2.36 1.10 -1.36
C LEU A 17 -3.19 2.26 -0.80
N LEU A 18 -2.75 3.49 -1.04
CA LEU A 18 -3.46 4.71 -0.70
C LEU A 18 -3.92 5.40 -1.98
N VAL A 19 -5.23 5.38 -2.23
CA VAL A 19 -5.87 6.08 -3.34
C VAL A 19 -6.44 7.41 -2.83
N LEU A 20 -5.86 8.51 -3.29
CA LEU A 20 -6.24 9.86 -2.87
C LEU A 20 -6.98 10.58 -4.00
N GLU A 21 -7.92 11.48 -3.70
CA GLU A 21 -8.54 12.30 -4.76
C GLU A 21 -7.49 13.16 -5.48
N ASN A 22 -6.55 13.74 -4.73
CA ASN A 22 -5.40 14.48 -5.22
C ASN A 22 -4.19 14.27 -4.30
N ASP A 23 -2.99 14.46 -4.82
CA ASP A 23 -1.77 14.46 -4.03
C ASP A 23 -0.77 15.51 -4.51
N ASN A 24 0.24 15.74 -3.68
CA ASN A 24 1.40 16.55 -4.04
C ASN A 24 2.65 15.96 -3.37
N SER A 25 3.82 16.54 -3.66
CA SER A 25 5.09 16.04 -3.11
C SER A 25 5.14 16.11 -1.58
N GLN A 26 4.51 17.10 -0.96
CA GLN A 26 4.45 17.23 0.49
C GLN A 26 3.58 16.15 1.11
N SER A 27 2.37 15.92 0.59
CA SER A 27 1.47 14.89 1.10
C SER A 27 2.08 13.49 0.96
N ARG A 28 2.70 13.19 -0.18
CA ARG A 28 3.44 11.94 -0.38
C ARG A 28 4.56 11.77 0.66
N LYS A 29 5.36 12.82 0.90
CA LYS A 29 6.43 12.79 1.89
C LYS A 29 5.89 12.57 3.31
N SER A 30 4.80 13.23 3.68
CA SER A 30 4.13 13.03 4.96
C SER A 30 3.62 11.60 5.14
N ILE A 31 3.04 11.01 4.09
CA ILE A 31 2.56 9.62 4.13
C ILE A 31 3.73 8.65 4.34
N HIS A 32 4.84 8.80 3.61
CA HIS A 32 6.01 7.95 3.80
C HIS A 32 6.64 8.11 5.19
N HIS A 33 6.64 9.33 5.71
CA HIS A 33 7.11 9.60 7.08
C HIS A 33 6.25 8.90 8.12
N LEU A 34 4.93 9.03 8.03
CA LEU A 34 3.98 8.36 8.93
C LEU A 34 4.08 6.84 8.85
N ALA A 35 4.20 6.27 7.64
CA ALA A 35 4.39 4.84 7.46
C ALA A 35 5.69 4.35 8.11
N THR A 36 6.75 5.16 8.07
CA THR A 36 8.02 4.84 8.72
C THR A 36 7.91 4.94 10.24
N GLU A 37 7.31 6.01 10.76
CA GLU A 37 7.13 6.18 12.22
C GLU A 37 6.27 5.06 12.81
N PHE A 38 5.14 4.76 12.16
CA PHE A 38 4.28 3.66 12.56
C PHE A 38 5.00 2.31 12.43
N GLY A 39 5.72 2.10 11.33
CA GLY A 39 6.52 0.88 11.15
C GLY A 39 7.52 0.66 12.29
N LEU A 40 8.20 1.73 12.73
CA LEU A 40 9.12 1.66 13.86
C LEU A 40 8.40 1.46 15.20
N GLU A 41 7.26 2.11 15.41
CA GLU A 41 6.49 2.01 16.66
C GLU A 41 5.94 0.59 16.89
N TYR A 42 5.52 -0.08 15.83
CA TYR A 42 4.88 -1.40 15.90
C TYR A 42 5.78 -2.56 15.45
N ASP A 43 7.07 -2.31 15.18
CA ASP A 43 8.03 -3.28 14.62
C ASP A 43 7.51 -3.96 13.34
N LEU A 44 6.95 -3.15 12.43
CA LEU A 44 6.36 -3.56 11.16
C LEU A 44 7.07 -2.92 9.97
N SER A 45 7.21 -3.67 8.87
CA SER A 45 7.59 -3.11 7.56
C SER A 45 6.34 -2.64 6.82
N ILE A 46 6.15 -1.33 6.64
CA ILE A 46 5.04 -0.76 5.85
C ILE A 46 5.57 -0.06 4.61
N PHE A 47 5.09 -0.50 3.45
CA PHE A 47 5.40 0.07 2.15
C PHE A 47 4.15 0.73 1.55
N PRO A 48 3.98 2.06 1.70
CA PRO A 48 2.85 2.76 1.13
C PRO A 48 3.06 2.99 -0.38
N VAL A 49 2.08 2.57 -1.17
CA VAL A 49 1.94 2.90 -2.59
C VAL A 49 0.90 4.00 -2.69
N VAL A 50 1.31 5.21 -3.08
CA VAL A 50 0.42 6.37 -3.16
C VAL A 50 0.10 6.70 -4.62
N MET A 51 -1.19 6.75 -4.93
CA MET A 51 -1.70 7.17 -6.23
C MET A 51 -2.96 8.01 -6.11
N THR A 52 -3.23 8.82 -7.13
CA THR A 52 -4.50 9.55 -7.22
C THR A 52 -5.61 8.64 -7.75
N ARG A 53 -6.87 8.98 -7.49
CA ARG A 53 -8.04 8.29 -8.07
C ARG A 53 -7.96 8.27 -9.59
N ALA A 54 -7.58 9.39 -10.21
CA ALA A 54 -7.36 9.46 -11.66
C ALA A 54 -6.25 8.51 -12.14
N GLN A 55 -5.16 8.36 -11.37
CA GLN A 55 -4.11 7.38 -11.68
C GLN A 55 -4.62 5.95 -11.49
N PHE A 56 -5.30 5.65 -10.39
CA PHE A 56 -5.89 4.34 -10.11
C PHE A 56 -6.81 3.91 -11.25
N GLU A 57 -7.79 4.73 -11.62
CA GLU A 57 -8.75 4.47 -12.70
C GLU A 57 -8.06 4.32 -14.08
N LYS A 58 -7.00 5.08 -14.35
CA LYS A 58 -6.23 4.99 -15.60
C LYS A 58 -5.29 3.78 -15.64
N GLU A 59 -4.73 3.39 -14.50
CA GLU A 59 -3.77 2.29 -14.37
C GLU A 59 -4.41 0.92 -14.22
N HIS A 60 -5.74 0.79 -14.22
CA HIS A 60 -6.46 -0.49 -14.39
C HIS A 60 -5.99 -1.28 -15.64
N VAL A 61 -5.31 -0.62 -16.59
CA VAL A 61 -4.81 -1.21 -17.84
C VAL A 61 -3.39 -1.78 -17.70
N ARG A 62 -2.61 -1.38 -16.68
CA ARG A 62 -1.26 -1.93 -16.42
C ARG A 62 -1.31 -2.83 -15.20
N TYR A 63 -1.57 -4.11 -15.43
CA TYR A 63 -1.49 -5.17 -14.43
C TYR A 63 -0.11 -5.23 -13.75
N ASN A 64 0.08 -4.41 -12.72
CA ASN A 64 1.12 -4.55 -11.73
C ASN A 64 0.72 -5.72 -10.80
N LEU A 65 1.66 -6.63 -10.52
CA LEU A 65 1.47 -7.76 -9.59
C LEU A 65 0.87 -7.33 -8.23
N PHE A 66 1.20 -6.12 -7.76
CA PHE A 66 0.63 -5.54 -6.55
C PHE A 66 -0.87 -5.26 -6.70
N MET A 67 -1.31 -4.63 -7.79
CA MET A 67 -2.72 -4.37 -8.05
C MET A 67 -3.51 -5.67 -8.21
N MET A 68 -2.94 -6.68 -8.86
CA MET A 68 -3.57 -8.01 -8.94
C MET A 68 -3.73 -8.67 -7.57
N ASN A 69 -2.77 -8.47 -6.66
CA ASN A 69 -2.86 -8.98 -5.29
C ASN A 69 -3.88 -8.17 -4.47
N VAL A 70 -4.00 -6.86 -4.68
CA VAL A 70 -5.05 -6.03 -4.06
C VAL A 70 -6.43 -6.46 -4.55
N ASP A 71 -6.61 -6.68 -5.85
CA ASP A 71 -7.89 -7.12 -6.42
C ASP A 71 -8.28 -8.53 -5.95
N ARG A 72 -7.28 -9.41 -5.76
CA ARG A 72 -7.53 -10.82 -5.38
C ARG A 72 -7.71 -11.00 -3.87
N ASP A 73 -6.84 -10.39 -3.07
CA ASP A 73 -6.65 -10.67 -1.65
C ASP A 73 -6.80 -9.41 -0.77
N GLY A 74 -7.09 -8.24 -1.36
CA GLY A 74 -7.17 -6.97 -0.64
C GLY A 74 -8.40 -6.89 0.27
N VAL A 75 -8.19 -6.31 1.45
CA VAL A 75 -9.27 -5.96 2.39
C VAL A 75 -9.46 -4.45 2.35
N ALA A 76 -10.63 -4.00 1.89
CA ALA A 76 -11.00 -2.61 1.96
C ALA A 76 -11.39 -2.23 3.40
N ILE A 77 -10.84 -1.12 3.89
CA ILE A 77 -11.09 -0.55 5.22
C ILE A 77 -11.76 0.81 5.04
#